data_AF-A0A381Z4C7-F1
#
_entry.id   AF-A0A381Z4C7-F1
#
_cell.length_a   1.000
_cell.length_b   1.000
_cell.length_c   1.000
_cell.angle_alpha   90.00
_cell.angle_beta   90.00
_cell.angle_gamma   90.00
#
_symmetry.space_group_name_H-M   'P 1'
#
loop_
_entity.id
_entity.type
_entity.pdbx_description
1 polymer ?
#
loop_
_entity_poly.entity_id
_entity_poly.type
_entity_poly.pdbx_seq_one_letter_code
_entity_poly.pdbx_strand_id
1 'polypeptide(L)'
;MIGNLNKIFSGITVIIAFWGLFWLLNGLDKFYNGTNQPNLAVTRGVIMAPGSDSEILYKMHPMEPMGWFGVNRDSKMVAYFNRLGIHENVALGSLYSIAILEILIGLGFLYSLFAGDKRYEIVRLTFKISMAIFFGFSIFDILCGDRTELWEHGTFLILATIHYVYILFAVPGKEFDQMRD
;
A
#
# COMPACT_ATOMS: atom_id res chain seq x y z
N MET A 1 1.44 22.78 28.97
CA MET A 1 0.60 21.66 28.46
C MET A 1 0.32 21.79 26.97
N ILE A 2 -0.25 22.90 26.49
CA ILE A 2 -0.54 23.15 25.06
C ILE A 2 0.75 23.17 24.19
N GLY A 3 1.83 23.80 24.66
CA GLY A 3 3.11 23.81 23.92
C GLY A 3 3.71 22.41 23.69
N ASN A 4 3.62 21.53 24.69
CA ASN A 4 4.07 20.13 24.53
C ASN A 4 3.18 19.35 23.56
N LEU A 5 1.86 19.60 23.59
CA LEU A 5 0.93 19.03 22.61
C LEU A 5 1.24 19.49 21.18
N ASN A 6 1.56 20.77 20.96
CA ASN A 6 1.93 21.28 19.64
C ASN A 6 3.23 20.66 19.10
N LYS A 7 4.21 20.38 19.97
CA LYS A 7 5.44 19.68 19.56
C LYS A 7 5.18 18.20 19.23
N ILE A 8 4.34 17.54 20.02
CA ILE A 8 3.96 16.13 19.80
C ILE A 8 3.11 15.99 18.52
N PHE A 9 2.11 16.85 18.33
CA PHE A 9 1.25 16.90 17.14
C PHE A 9 1.77 17.87 16.07
N SER A 10 3.09 17.97 15.91
CA SER A 10 3.66 18.71 14.78
C SER A 10 3.27 18.02 13.47
N GLY A 11 3.05 18.80 12.41
CA GLY A 11 2.71 18.25 11.09
C GLY A 11 3.71 17.20 10.60
N ILE A 12 5.00 17.37 10.92
CA ILE A 12 6.06 16.40 10.60
C ILE A 12 5.86 15.09 11.35
N THR A 13 5.54 15.13 12.64
CA THR A 13 5.25 13.92 13.42
C THR A 13 4.02 13.19 12.88
N VAL A 14 2.97 13.93 12.50
CA VAL A 14 1.76 13.36 11.90
C VAL A 14 2.08 12.68 10.56
N ILE A 15 2.86 13.34 9.68
CA ILE A 15 3.27 12.77 8.39
C ILE A 15 4.09 11.49 8.59
N ILE A 16 5.06 11.50 9.50
CA ILE A 16 5.89 10.32 9.80
C ILE A 16 5.04 9.17 10.35
N ALA A 17 4.14 9.46 11.30
CA ALA A 17 3.25 8.47 11.86
C ALA A 17 2.29 7.89 10.80
N PHE A 18 1.74 8.75 9.93
CA PHE A 18 0.90 8.34 8.81
C PHE A 18 1.63 7.35 7.90
N TRP A 19 2.83 7.69 7.40
CA TRP A 19 3.59 6.80 6.52
C TRP A 19 4.06 5.53 7.22
N GLY A 20 4.42 5.63 8.50
CA GLY A 20 4.79 4.47 9.31
C GLY A 20 3.64 3.48 9.45
N LEU A 21 2.45 3.97 9.80
CA LEU A 21 1.25 3.14 9.91
C LEU A 21 0.77 2.63 8.54
N PHE A 22 0.80 3.48 7.50
CA PHE A 22 0.43 3.09 6.14
C PHE A 22 1.23 1.87 5.68
N TRP A 23 2.57 1.93 5.74
CA TRP A 23 3.41 0.83 5.30
C TRP A 23 3.31 -0.40 6.20
N LEU A 24 3.30 -0.19 7.52
CA LEU A 24 3.20 -1.29 8.49
C LEU A 24 1.89 -2.06 8.31
N LEU A 25 0.75 -1.36 8.26
CA LEU A 25 -0.56 -1.98 8.14
C LEU A 25 -0.74 -2.64 6.77
N ASN A 26 -0.24 -2.04 5.68
CA ASN A 26 -0.28 -2.67 4.35
C ASN A 26 0.54 -3.95 4.26
N GLY A 27 1.68 -4.02 4.95
CA GLY A 27 2.48 -5.24 5.00
C GLY A 27 1.83 -6.31 5.88
N LEU A 28 1.29 -5.93 7.05
CA LEU A 28 0.56 -6.85 7.93
C LEU A 28 -0.72 -7.38 7.28
N ASP A 29 -1.46 -6.57 6.53
CA ASP A 29 -2.67 -6.97 5.77
C ASP A 29 -2.40 -8.18 4.86
N LYS A 30 -1.23 -8.24 4.24
CA LYS A 30 -0.83 -9.35 3.37
C LYS A 30 -0.61 -10.67 4.13
N PHE A 31 -0.25 -10.62 5.41
CA PHE A 31 -0.13 -11.81 6.26
C PHE A 31 -1.46 -12.23 6.89
N TYR A 32 -2.35 -11.26 7.16
CA TYR A 32 -3.66 -11.50 7.78
C TYR A 32 -4.80 -11.54 6.73
N ASN A 33 -4.52 -12.18 5.59
CA ASN A 33 -5.33 -12.10 4.36
C ASN A 33 -6.65 -12.91 4.38
N GLY A 34 -7.19 -13.20 5.57
CA GLY A 34 -8.38 -14.01 5.76
C GLY A 34 -8.21 -15.46 5.25
N THR A 35 -9.32 -16.19 5.19
CA THR A 35 -9.36 -17.53 4.59
C THR A 35 -9.75 -17.43 3.12
N ASN A 36 -9.19 -18.29 2.26
CA ASN A 36 -9.67 -18.53 0.89
C ASN A 36 -11.04 -19.21 0.90
N GLN A 37 -12.03 -18.57 1.51
CA GLN A 37 -13.42 -19.00 1.44
C GLN A 37 -14.10 -18.20 0.33
N PRO A 38 -14.87 -18.89 -0.54
CA PRO A 38 -15.65 -18.20 -1.56
C PRO A 38 -16.63 -17.25 -0.88
N ASN A 39 -16.67 -15.99 -1.33
CA ASN A 39 -17.70 -15.06 -0.89
C ASN A 39 -19.05 -15.49 -1.49
N LEU A 40 -19.87 -16.20 -0.69
CA LEU A 40 -21.17 -16.71 -1.11
C LEU A 40 -22.21 -15.60 -1.39
N ALA A 41 -21.88 -14.33 -1.16
CA ALA A 41 -22.78 -13.19 -1.40
C ALA A 41 -22.79 -12.71 -2.87
N VAL A 42 -21.84 -13.13 -3.72
CA VAL A 42 -21.74 -12.64 -5.11
C VAL A 42 -21.32 -13.79 -6.04
N THR A 43 -22.30 -14.53 -6.56
CA THR A 43 -22.09 -15.75 -7.36
C THR A 43 -21.65 -15.42 -8.81
N ARG A 44 -20.97 -16.38 -9.49
CA ARG A 44 -20.60 -16.50 -10.94
C ARG A 44 -21.16 -17.80 -11.57
N GLY A 45 -22.32 -17.75 -12.21
CA GLY A 45 -22.83 -18.73 -13.17
C GLY A 45 -23.80 -18.07 -14.15
N VAL A 46 -24.08 -18.69 -15.30
CA VAL A 46 -25.13 -18.20 -16.19
C VAL A 46 -26.12 -19.34 -16.35
N ILE A 47 -27.38 -19.14 -15.94
CA ILE A 47 -28.45 -20.09 -16.24
C ILE A 47 -28.94 -19.75 -17.64
N MET A 48 -28.74 -20.66 -18.59
CA MET A 48 -29.28 -20.55 -19.94
C MET A 48 -30.71 -21.10 -19.98
N ALA A 49 -31.56 -20.53 -20.83
CA ALA A 49 -32.89 -21.08 -21.06
C ALA A 49 -32.78 -22.48 -21.69
N PRO A 50 -33.65 -23.45 -21.38
CA PRO A 50 -33.61 -24.76 -22.01
C PRO A 50 -33.77 -24.62 -23.53
N GLY A 51 -32.70 -24.91 -24.30
CA GLY A 51 -32.72 -24.93 -25.76
C GLY A 51 -32.23 -23.68 -26.49
N SER A 52 -31.52 -22.75 -25.84
CA SER A 52 -30.98 -21.53 -26.46
C SER A 52 -29.54 -21.25 -25.99
N ASP A 53 -28.61 -21.11 -26.95
CA ASP A 53 -27.19 -20.80 -26.71
C ASP A 53 -26.91 -19.28 -26.59
N SER A 54 -27.92 -18.43 -26.84
CA SER A 54 -27.73 -16.98 -26.99
C SER A 54 -28.54 -16.13 -26.00
N GLU A 55 -29.45 -16.72 -25.24
CA GLU A 55 -30.32 -15.98 -24.32
C GLU A 55 -29.86 -16.12 -22.86
N ILE A 56 -29.27 -15.04 -22.34
CA ILE A 56 -28.73 -14.97 -20.98
C ILE A 56 -29.83 -14.47 -20.03
N LEU A 57 -30.35 -15.35 -19.16
CA LEU A 57 -31.38 -14.99 -18.18
C LEU A 57 -30.83 -14.17 -17.00
N TYR A 58 -29.60 -14.46 -16.54
CA TYR A 58 -28.93 -13.73 -15.44
C TYR A 58 -27.41 -13.70 -15.63
N LYS A 59 -26.77 -12.54 -15.40
CA LYS A 59 -25.30 -12.37 -15.40
C LYS A 59 -24.75 -12.41 -13.98
N MET A 60 -23.64 -13.11 -13.79
CA MET A 60 -23.03 -13.30 -12.48
C MET A 60 -21.51 -12.91 -12.53
N HIS A 61 -21.01 -12.17 -11.53
CA HIS A 61 -19.73 -11.39 -11.55
C HIS A 61 -18.61 -12.01 -10.69
N PRO A 62 -17.30 -11.77 -10.99
CA PRO A 62 -16.17 -12.53 -10.43
C PRO A 62 -16.14 -12.48 -8.91
N MET A 63 -15.87 -13.64 -8.28
CA MET A 63 -15.63 -13.74 -6.84
C MET A 63 -14.18 -13.34 -6.56
N GLU A 64 -13.96 -12.22 -5.89
CA GLU A 64 -12.74 -12.04 -5.11
C GLU A 64 -12.88 -12.85 -3.82
N PRO A 65 -11.89 -13.67 -3.42
CA PRO A 65 -11.96 -14.35 -2.13
C PRO A 65 -11.98 -13.29 -1.02
N MET A 66 -12.78 -13.53 0.01
CA MET A 66 -12.93 -12.59 1.12
C MET A 66 -11.66 -12.54 1.96
N GLY A 67 -10.82 -11.53 1.71
CA GLY A 67 -9.85 -11.06 2.70
C GLY A 67 -10.55 -10.30 3.84
N TRP A 68 -9.80 -9.90 4.87
CA TRP A 68 -10.35 -9.20 6.04
C TRP A 68 -11.08 -7.89 5.68
N PHE A 69 -10.72 -7.27 4.55
CA PHE A 69 -11.32 -6.04 4.02
C PHE A 69 -11.91 -6.21 2.60
N GLY A 70 -12.29 -7.43 2.21
CA GLY A 70 -13.05 -7.70 0.98
C GLY A 70 -12.24 -8.20 -0.22
N VAL A 71 -10.90 -8.14 -0.18
CA VAL A 71 -10.03 -8.63 -1.26
C VAL A 71 -8.94 -9.55 -0.70
N ASN A 72 -8.79 -10.75 -1.25
CA ASN A 72 -7.68 -11.64 -0.91
C ASN A 72 -6.45 -11.33 -1.79
N ARG A 73 -5.42 -10.76 -1.16
CA ARG A 73 -4.14 -10.38 -1.81
C ARG A 73 -3.42 -11.55 -2.49
N ASP A 74 -3.53 -12.78 -1.99
CA ASP A 74 -2.84 -13.94 -2.54
C ASP A 74 -3.43 -14.23 -3.92
N SER A 75 -4.76 -14.35 -3.99
CA SER A 75 -5.47 -14.59 -5.24
C SER A 75 -5.26 -13.51 -6.28
N LYS A 76 -5.20 -12.24 -5.84
CA LYS A 76 -4.96 -11.09 -6.72
C LYS A 76 -3.55 -11.14 -7.31
N MET A 77 -2.54 -11.43 -6.50
CA MET A 77 -1.15 -11.54 -6.96
C MET A 77 -0.95 -12.73 -7.90
N VAL A 78 -1.55 -13.88 -7.58
CA VAL A 78 -1.52 -15.07 -8.44
C VAL A 78 -2.19 -14.78 -9.78
N ALA A 79 -3.31 -14.05 -9.80
CA ALA A 79 -3.96 -13.63 -11.03
C ALA A 79 -3.06 -12.73 -11.91
N TYR A 80 -2.29 -11.80 -11.34
CA TYR A 80 -1.34 -10.99 -12.10
C TYR A 80 -0.22 -11.84 -12.72
N PHE A 81 0.36 -12.75 -11.93
CA PHE A 81 1.46 -13.59 -12.39
C PHE A 81 1.00 -14.60 -13.45
N ASN A 82 -0.21 -15.13 -13.34
CA ASN A 82 -0.82 -15.96 -14.36
C ASN A 82 -0.96 -15.23 -15.71
N ARG A 83 -1.30 -13.93 -15.71
CA ARG A 83 -1.33 -13.13 -16.95
C ARG A 83 0.04 -12.98 -17.60
N LEU A 84 1.10 -13.01 -16.80
CA LEU A 84 2.49 -12.95 -17.26
C LEU A 84 3.08 -14.35 -17.57
N GLY A 85 2.31 -15.43 -17.39
CA GLY A 85 2.77 -16.81 -17.57
C GLY A 85 3.74 -17.28 -16.48
N ILE A 86 3.74 -16.65 -15.31
CA ILE A 86 4.64 -16.95 -14.18
C ILE A 86 3.93 -17.85 -13.17
N HIS A 87 4.67 -18.82 -12.61
CA HIS A 87 4.15 -19.80 -11.65
C HIS A 87 3.69 -19.18 -10.31
N GLU A 88 2.61 -19.72 -9.74
CA GLU A 88 1.96 -19.29 -8.49
C GLU A 88 2.91 -19.13 -7.30
N ASN A 89 3.78 -20.11 -7.05
CA ASN A 89 4.76 -20.04 -5.95
C ASN A 89 5.67 -18.80 -6.03
N VAL A 90 5.99 -18.33 -7.25
CA VAL A 90 6.80 -17.12 -7.43
C VAL A 90 5.96 -15.89 -7.09
N ALA A 91 4.68 -15.89 -7.46
CA ALA A 91 3.74 -14.82 -7.13
C ALA A 91 3.60 -14.63 -5.61
N LEU A 92 3.39 -15.73 -4.88
CA LEU A 92 3.28 -15.73 -3.42
C LEU A 92 4.61 -15.35 -2.76
N GLY A 93 5.73 -15.89 -3.26
CA GLY A 93 7.06 -15.52 -2.79
C GLY A 93 7.34 -14.02 -2.95
N SER A 94 6.98 -13.44 -4.10
CA SER A 94 7.07 -12.00 -4.34
C SER A 94 6.16 -11.20 -3.41
N LEU A 95 4.91 -11.64 -3.21
CA LEU A 95 3.94 -10.98 -2.34
C LEU A 95 4.45 -10.84 -0.91
N TYR A 96 4.88 -11.95 -0.29
CA TYR A 96 5.36 -11.92 1.09
C TYR A 96 6.73 -11.25 1.22
N SER A 97 7.57 -11.29 0.19
CA SER A 97 8.83 -10.51 0.18
C SER A 97 8.54 -9.01 0.21
N ILE A 98 7.57 -8.55 -0.59
CA ILE A 98 7.09 -7.17 -0.57
C ILE A 98 6.50 -6.84 0.81
N ALA A 99 5.67 -7.73 1.38
CA ALA A 99 5.07 -7.52 2.70
C ALA A 99 6.12 -7.29 3.80
N ILE A 100 7.21 -8.06 3.79
CA ILE A 100 8.33 -7.86 4.73
C ILE A 100 8.97 -6.49 4.52
N LEU A 101 9.24 -6.09 3.27
CA LEU A 101 9.82 -4.79 2.97
C LEU A 101 8.92 -3.63 3.46
N GLU A 102 7.62 -3.73 3.25
CA GLU A 102 6.64 -2.74 3.72
C GLU A 102 6.66 -2.63 5.25
N ILE A 103 6.68 -3.76 5.97
CA ILE A 103 6.78 -3.76 7.44
C ILE A 103 8.09 -3.10 7.89
N LEU A 104 9.22 -3.43 7.27
CA LEU A 104 10.52 -2.85 7.62
C LEU A 104 10.55 -1.33 7.40
N ILE A 105 9.93 -0.85 6.33
CA ILE A 105 9.84 0.59 6.04
C ILE A 105 8.91 1.28 7.04
N GLY A 106 7.76 0.67 7.34
CA GLY A 106 6.83 1.17 8.36
C GLY A 106 7.51 1.29 9.72
N LEU A 107 8.25 0.27 10.14
CA LEU A 107 9.07 0.29 11.35
C LEU A 107 10.17 1.36 11.28
N GLY A 108 10.81 1.56 10.11
CA GLY A 108 11.79 2.62 9.91
C GLY A 108 11.22 4.02 10.17
N PHE A 109 10.01 4.30 9.66
CA PHE A 109 9.31 5.55 9.93
C PHE A 109 8.95 5.70 11.42
N LEU A 110 8.37 4.66 12.04
CA LEU A 110 8.01 4.72 13.45
C LEU A 110 9.22 4.85 14.37
N TYR A 111 10.30 4.14 14.07
CA TYR A 111 11.57 4.26 14.79
C TYR A 111 12.13 5.68 14.72
N SER A 112 11.97 6.37 13.59
CA SER A 112 12.44 7.74 13.43
C SER A 112 11.82 8.72 14.43
N LEU A 113 10.63 8.43 14.99
CA LEU A 113 10.01 9.25 16.04
C LEU A 113 10.80 9.24 17.34
N PHE A 114 11.59 8.18 17.58
CA PHE A 114 12.40 7.99 18.78
C PHE A 114 13.90 8.14 18.53
N ALA A 115 14.31 8.35 17.28
CA ALA A 115 15.71 8.30 16.86
C ALA A 115 16.55 9.56 17.17
N GLY A 116 15.98 10.53 17.90
CA GLY A 116 16.66 11.77 18.31
C GLY A 116 17.33 12.47 17.12
N ASP A 117 18.64 12.68 17.22
CA ASP A 117 19.45 13.40 16.22
C ASP A 117 19.47 12.71 14.84
N LYS A 118 19.30 11.38 14.80
CA LYS A 118 19.28 10.61 13.54
C LYS A 118 17.93 10.62 12.83
N ARG A 119 16.89 11.21 13.45
CA ARG A 119 15.53 11.25 12.90
C ARG A 119 15.50 11.73 11.46
N TYR A 120 16.20 12.82 11.16
CA TYR A 120 16.18 13.42 9.82
C TYR A 120 16.77 12.49 8.74
N GLU A 121 17.91 11.87 9.00
CA GLU A 121 18.55 10.97 8.06
C GLU A 121 17.70 9.73 7.78
N ILE A 122 17.12 9.15 8.84
CA ILE A 122 16.25 7.98 8.75
C ILE A 122 15.00 8.31 7.94
N VAL A 123 14.31 9.42 8.26
CA VAL A 123 13.11 9.85 7.54
C VAL A 123 13.41 10.07 6.05
N ARG A 124 14.54 10.69 5.73
CA ARG A 124 14.92 10.90 4.31
C ARG A 124 15.19 9.59 3.59
N LEU A 125 15.87 8.66 4.26
CA LEU A 125 16.14 7.35 3.68
C LEU A 125 14.84 6.57 3.46
N THR A 126 13.95 6.53 4.45
CA THR A 126 12.68 5.81 4.35
C THR A 126 11.78 6.40 3.26
N PHE A 127 11.68 7.73 3.14
CA PHE A 127 10.94 8.36 2.03
C PHE A 127 11.52 8.00 0.66
N LYS A 128 12.85 8.01 0.50
CA LYS A 128 13.49 7.62 -0.78
C LYS A 128 13.16 6.17 -1.15
N ILE A 129 13.22 5.26 -0.17
CA ILE A 129 12.86 3.86 -0.38
C ILE A 129 11.37 3.74 -0.74
N SER A 130 10.47 4.43 -0.02
CA SER A 130 9.03 4.42 -0.32
C SER A 130 8.74 4.92 -1.74
N MET A 131 9.36 6.02 -2.17
CA MET A 131 9.20 6.53 -3.54
C MET A 131 9.70 5.52 -4.58
N ALA A 132 10.84 4.86 -4.33
CA ALA A 132 11.37 3.83 -5.21
C ALA A 132 10.42 2.62 -5.33
N ILE A 133 9.80 2.20 -4.23
CA ILE A 133 8.83 1.10 -4.23
C ILE A 133 7.56 1.49 -4.99
N PHE A 134 6.96 2.65 -4.74
CA PHE A 134 5.77 3.08 -5.49
C PHE A 134 6.04 3.23 -6.99
N PHE A 135 7.22 3.70 -7.36
CA PHE A 135 7.66 3.74 -8.75
C PHE A 135 7.75 2.32 -9.34
N GLY A 136 8.32 1.37 -8.59
CA GLY A 136 8.35 -0.04 -8.98
C GLY A 136 6.94 -0.65 -9.14
N PHE A 137 6.03 -0.39 -8.22
CA PHE A 137 4.62 -0.82 -8.33
C PHE A 137 3.95 -0.23 -9.56
N SER A 138 4.15 1.07 -9.84
CA SER A 138 3.59 1.71 -11.03
C SER A 138 4.08 1.04 -12.33
N ILE A 139 5.35 0.63 -12.41
CA ILE A 139 5.85 -0.15 -13.55
C ILE A 139 5.14 -1.50 -13.63
N PHE A 140 5.01 -2.20 -12.51
CA PHE A 140 4.34 -3.50 -12.44
C PHE A 140 2.87 -3.40 -12.88
N ASP A 141 2.14 -2.39 -12.43
CA ASP A 141 0.73 -2.18 -12.80
C ASP A 141 0.55 -1.92 -14.29
N ILE A 142 1.50 -1.20 -14.92
CA ILE A 142 1.51 -1.01 -16.37
C ILE A 142 1.69 -2.34 -17.09
N LEU A 143 2.62 -3.20 -16.62
CA LEU A 143 2.89 -4.51 -17.21
C LEU A 143 1.69 -5.45 -17.06
N CYS A 144 1.01 -5.42 -15.92
CA CYS A 144 -0.16 -6.25 -15.63
C CYS A 144 -1.48 -5.68 -16.20
N GLY A 145 -1.44 -4.45 -16.72
CA GLY A 145 -2.57 -3.74 -17.31
C GLY A 145 -3.60 -3.26 -16.27
N ASP A 146 -3.21 -3.09 -15.00
CA ASP A 146 -4.11 -2.63 -13.95
C ASP A 146 -4.09 -1.11 -13.82
N ARG A 147 -5.10 -0.46 -14.40
CA ARG A 147 -5.18 1.01 -14.42
C ARG A 147 -5.68 1.61 -13.11
N THR A 148 -6.40 0.84 -12.31
CA THR A 148 -6.91 1.31 -11.02
C THR A 148 -5.78 1.33 -10.00
N GLU A 149 -5.04 0.23 -9.88
CA GLU A 149 -3.86 0.16 -8.98
C GLU A 149 -2.79 1.19 -9.38
N LEU A 150 -2.54 1.38 -10.68
CA LEU A 150 -1.61 2.39 -11.17
C LEU A 150 -2.00 3.81 -10.71
N TRP A 151 -3.29 4.12 -10.70
CA TRP A 151 -3.78 5.42 -10.24
C TRP A 151 -3.56 5.60 -8.73
N GLU A 152 -3.84 4.56 -7.95
CA GLU A 152 -3.64 4.57 -6.50
C GLU A 152 -2.14 4.70 -6.14
N HIS A 153 -1.28 3.85 -6.68
CA HIS A 153 0.17 3.91 -6.47
C HIS A 153 0.77 5.24 -6.97
N GLY A 154 0.30 5.76 -8.11
CA GLY A 154 0.71 7.06 -8.63
C GLY A 154 0.35 8.21 -7.69
N THR A 155 -0.84 8.17 -7.09
CA THR A 155 -1.28 9.16 -6.11
C THR A 155 -0.40 9.13 -4.86
N PHE A 156 -0.10 7.93 -4.34
CA PHE A 156 0.80 7.79 -3.20
C PHE A 156 2.24 8.22 -3.51
N LEU A 157 2.74 7.97 -4.72
CA LEU A 157 4.06 8.43 -5.16
C LEU A 157 4.15 9.97 -5.14
N ILE A 158 3.14 10.65 -5.70
CA ILE A 158 3.08 12.12 -5.72
C ILE A 158 3.01 12.65 -4.28
N LEU A 159 2.15 12.07 -3.45
CA LEU A 159 2.01 12.47 -2.05
C LEU A 159 3.29 12.25 -1.25
N ALA A 160 3.98 11.12 -1.45
CA ALA A 160 5.28 10.84 -0.83
C ALA A 160 6.34 11.85 -1.26
N THR A 161 6.33 12.23 -2.54
CA THR A 161 7.26 13.24 -3.08
C THR A 161 7.00 14.61 -2.46
N ILE A 162 5.74 15.05 -2.37
CA ILE A 162 5.37 16.33 -1.73
C ILE A 162 5.79 16.34 -0.27
N HIS A 163 5.51 15.27 0.48
CA HIS A 163 5.91 15.17 1.88
C HIS A 163 7.44 15.13 2.06
N TYR A 164 8.15 14.42 1.19
CA TYR A 164 9.62 14.41 1.20
C TYR A 164 10.18 15.82 0.96
N VAL A 165 9.67 16.53 -0.04
CA VAL A 165 10.03 17.92 -0.34
C VAL A 165 9.71 18.84 0.83
N TYR A 166 8.53 18.70 1.43
CA TYR A 166 8.15 19.44 2.64
C TYR A 166 9.14 19.20 3.78
N ILE A 167 9.56 17.96 4.02
CA ILE A 167 10.55 17.62 5.06
C ILE A 167 11.94 18.17 4.73
N LEU A 168 12.33 18.24 3.46
CA LEU A 168 13.59 18.88 3.06
C LEU A 168 13.56 20.38 3.35
N PHE A 169 12.45 21.06 3.06
CA PHE A 169 12.31 22.51 3.27
C PHE A 169 11.98 22.90 4.72
N ALA A 170 11.30 22.03 5.47
CA ALA A 170 11.03 22.23 6.89
C ALA A 170 12.27 22.00 7.77
N VAL A 171 13.33 21.39 7.22
CA VAL A 171 14.62 21.19 7.89
C VAL A 171 15.75 21.89 7.12
N PRO A 172 15.77 23.23 7.00
CA PRO A 172 16.94 23.94 6.52
C PRO A 172 17.83 24.26 7.72
N GLY A 173 18.58 23.28 8.22
CA GLY A 173 19.78 23.52 9.05
C GLY A 173 19.66 24.27 10.39
N LYS A 174 18.51 24.83 10.78
CA LYS A 174 18.23 25.40 12.10
C LYS A 174 16.73 25.30 12.40
N GLU A 175 16.45 24.93 13.64
CA GLU A 175 15.17 24.75 14.32
C GLU A 175 13.97 25.52 13.72
N PHE A 176 13.04 24.79 13.10
CA PHE A 176 11.73 25.31 12.71
C PHE A 176 10.89 25.77 13.93
N ASP A 177 11.23 25.27 15.13
CA ASP A 177 10.60 25.68 16.40
C ASP A 177 10.91 27.14 16.79
N GLN A 178 11.84 27.82 16.10
CA GLN A 178 12.17 29.24 16.36
C GLN A 178 11.59 30.24 15.36
N MET A 179 10.92 29.80 14.27
CA MET A 179 10.40 30.72 13.23
C MET A 179 8.95 31.15 13.42
N ARG A 180 8.39 31.05 14.63
CA ARG A 180 7.09 31.67 14.92
C ARG A 180 6.96 32.11 16.37
N ASP A 181 7.75 33.12 16.71
CA ASP A 181 7.39 34.22 17.63
C ASP A 181 7.90 35.53 17.03
#